data_AF-A0A519THQ6-F1
#
_entry.id   AF-A0A519THQ6-F1
#
_cell.length_a   1.000
_cell.length_b   1.000
_cell.length_c   1.000
_cell.angle_alpha   90.00
_cell.angle_beta   90.00
_cell.angle_gamma   90.00
#
_symmetry.space_group_name_H-M   'P 1'
#
loop_
_entity.id
_entity.type
_entity.pdbx_description
1 polymer ?
#
loop_
_entity_poly.entity_id
_entity_poly.type
_entity_poly.pdbx_seq_one_letter_code
_entity_poly.pdbx_strand_id
1 'polypeptide(L)'
;MLPAWDELIKAAPVCKQSDGFQYDLIDVTRQVMANYALPVQRKLVEAYQKKDLKNFNIQRQHFITLIDDLDKLLATRKDFMLGPWVNDARKWGTSPDEKALYEMNAKDLVTLWGDSKSPLNEYACRQWSGLLSDFYKLRWMLFFSQLKESLIKKTDFNLNRFNNEVSEWEWKWVKKRKDYPLNTSGNSIETAIAMHQKYRKLIGQAHQ
;
A
#
# COMPACT_ATOMS: atom_id res chain seq x y z
N MET A 1 13.32 6.33 14.67
CA MET A 1 11.91 6.03 14.34
C MET A 1 11.22 5.26 15.46
N LEU A 2 11.71 4.08 15.88
CA LEU A 2 11.04 3.28 16.92
C LEU A 2 10.82 4.00 18.28
N PRO A 3 11.79 4.75 18.85
CA PRO A 3 11.54 5.48 20.10
C PRO A 3 10.43 6.54 19.96
N ALA A 4 10.40 7.27 18.84
CA ALA A 4 9.35 8.26 18.59
C ALA A 4 7.96 7.62 18.48
N TRP A 5 7.87 6.45 17.83
CA TRP A 5 6.63 5.70 17.77
C TRP A 5 6.19 5.19 19.14
N ASP A 6 7.13 4.74 19.99
CA ASP A 6 6.84 4.32 21.37
C ASP A 6 6.27 5.47 22.20
N GLU A 7 6.87 6.67 22.12
CA GLU A 7 6.39 7.84 22.86
C GLU A 7 5.03 8.34 22.37
N LEU A 8 4.77 8.34 21.06
CA LEU A 8 3.44 8.66 20.52
C LEU A 8 2.38 7.67 21.00
N ILE A 9 2.68 6.38 21.02
CA ILE A 9 1.74 5.36 21.52
C ILE A 9 1.47 5.55 23.03
N LYS A 10 2.49 5.88 23.83
CA LYS A 10 2.32 6.19 25.26
C LYS A 10 1.48 7.45 25.49
N ALA A 11 1.59 8.47 24.65
CA ALA A 11 0.83 9.70 24.75
C ALA A 11 -0.64 9.54 24.33
N ALA A 12 -0.97 8.50 23.56
CA ALA A 12 -2.29 8.31 22.96
C ALA A 12 -3.48 8.39 23.92
N PRO A 13 -3.45 7.80 25.14
CA PRO A 13 -4.58 7.91 26.08
C PRO A 13 -4.91 9.35 26.49
N VAL A 14 -3.89 10.20 26.62
CA VAL A 14 -4.02 11.60 27.06
C VAL A 14 -4.34 12.52 25.87
N CYS A 15 -3.77 12.25 24.71
CA CYS A 15 -3.88 13.11 23.53
C CYS A 15 -4.99 12.70 22.54
N LYS A 16 -5.74 11.62 22.80
CA LYS A 16 -6.74 11.05 21.87
C LYS A 16 -7.80 12.03 21.35
N GLN A 17 -8.09 13.11 22.06
CA GLN A 17 -9.09 14.11 21.63
C GLN A 17 -8.54 15.14 20.63
N SER A 18 -7.22 15.22 20.47
CA SER A 18 -6.59 16.13 19.50
C SER A 18 -6.59 15.50 18.11
N ASP A 19 -7.22 16.18 17.14
CA ASP A 19 -7.24 15.72 15.75
C ASP A 19 -5.84 15.68 15.13
N GLY A 20 -5.03 16.73 15.36
CA GLY A 20 -3.65 16.78 14.89
C GLY A 20 -2.80 15.64 15.46
N PHE A 21 -2.98 15.31 16.75
CA PHE A 21 -2.30 14.15 17.34
C PHE A 21 -2.73 12.84 16.69
N GLN A 22 -4.02 12.65 16.42
CA GLN A 22 -4.50 11.45 15.73
C GLN A 22 -3.91 11.34 14.32
N TYR A 23 -3.78 12.46 13.60
CA TYR A 23 -3.11 12.50 12.30
C TYR A 23 -1.65 12.04 12.42
N ASP A 24 -0.88 12.69 13.30
CA ASP A 24 0.55 12.40 13.50
C ASP A 24 0.78 10.95 13.94
N LEU A 25 -0.09 10.43 14.82
CA LEU A 25 0.00 9.04 15.27
C LEU A 25 -0.15 8.06 14.10
N ILE A 26 -1.14 8.29 13.23
CA ILE A 26 -1.34 7.44 12.03
C ILE A 26 -0.18 7.60 11.06
N ASP A 27 0.31 8.83 10.84
CA ASP A 27 1.37 9.08 9.87
C ASP A 27 2.72 8.47 10.29
N VAL A 28 3.09 8.61 11.57
CA VAL A 28 4.30 7.97 12.11
C VAL A 28 4.15 6.45 12.12
N THR A 29 2.98 5.93 12.50
CA THR A 29 2.72 4.48 12.46
C THR A 29 2.87 3.92 11.04
N ARG A 30 2.26 4.61 10.05
CA ARG A 30 2.40 4.31 8.61
C ARG A 30 3.87 4.28 8.20
N GLN A 31 4.63 5.32 8.53
CA GLN A 31 6.02 5.43 8.12
C GLN A 31 6.91 4.34 8.73
N VAL A 32 6.71 4.00 10.02
CA VAL A 32 7.45 2.92 10.67
C VAL A 32 7.17 1.56 10.02
N MET A 33 5.90 1.28 9.73
CA MET A 33 5.49 0.05 9.05
C MET A 33 5.98 0.01 7.59
N ALA A 34 5.94 1.13 6.87
CA ALA A 34 6.48 1.23 5.52
C ALA A 34 7.99 0.96 5.48
N ASN A 35 8.76 1.46 6.45
CA ASN A 35 10.18 1.16 6.57
C ASN A 35 10.44 -0.34 6.80
N TYR A 36 9.55 -1.03 7.51
CA TYR A 36 9.65 -2.47 7.74
C TYR A 36 9.41 -3.33 6.48
N ALA A 37 8.76 -2.78 5.46
CA ALA A 37 8.57 -3.49 4.19
C ALA A 37 9.90 -3.86 3.54
N LEU A 38 10.95 -3.03 3.68
CA LEU A 38 12.26 -3.29 3.08
C LEU A 38 12.96 -4.53 3.68
N PRO A 39 13.10 -4.69 5.01
CA PRO A 39 13.60 -5.93 5.58
C PRO A 39 12.81 -7.19 5.16
N VAL A 40 11.48 -7.11 5.07
CA VAL A 40 10.65 -8.25 4.63
C VAL A 40 10.93 -8.57 3.15
N GLN A 41 11.02 -7.54 2.30
CA GLN A 41 11.35 -7.68 0.88
C GLN A 41 12.74 -8.30 0.68
N ARG A 42 13.74 -7.91 1.46
CA ARG A 42 15.10 -8.49 1.39
C ARG A 42 15.08 -9.98 1.71
N LYS A 43 14.36 -10.41 2.76
CA LYS A 43 14.19 -11.84 3.08
C LYS A 43 13.48 -12.61 1.97
N LEU A 44 12.54 -11.98 1.26
CA LEU A 44 11.89 -12.58 0.10
C LEU A 44 12.86 -12.76 -1.07
N VAL A 45 13.68 -11.73 -1.36
CA VAL A 45 14.73 -11.81 -2.39
C VAL A 45 15.75 -12.90 -2.06
N GLU A 46 16.21 -12.98 -0.82
CA GLU A 46 17.13 -14.04 -0.37
C GLU A 46 16.53 -15.44 -0.54
N ALA A 47 15.26 -15.62 -0.15
CA ALA A 47 14.56 -16.89 -0.32
C ALA A 47 14.42 -17.27 -1.81
N TYR A 48 14.11 -16.29 -2.67
CA TYR A 48 14.05 -16.50 -4.12
C TYR A 48 15.41 -16.91 -4.69
N GLN A 49 16.49 -16.19 -4.35
CA GLN A 49 17.85 -16.49 -4.81
C GLN A 49 18.34 -17.87 -4.36
N LYS A 50 18.00 -18.27 -3.13
CA LYS A 50 18.31 -19.60 -2.57
C LYS A 50 17.40 -20.71 -3.10
N LYS A 51 16.43 -20.38 -3.97
CA LYS A 51 15.39 -21.30 -4.47
C LYS A 51 14.58 -21.96 -3.34
N ASP A 52 14.46 -21.27 -2.21
CA ASP A 52 13.72 -21.74 -1.03
C ASP A 52 12.25 -21.36 -1.14
N LEU A 53 11.49 -22.25 -1.80
CA LEU A 53 10.06 -22.04 -2.03
C LEU A 53 9.27 -21.92 -0.71
N LYS A 54 9.67 -22.61 0.36
CA LYS A 54 8.96 -22.58 1.64
C LYS A 54 9.11 -21.19 2.27
N ASN A 55 10.35 -20.71 2.43
CA ASN A 55 10.58 -19.39 3.00
C ASN A 55 10.07 -18.27 2.08
N PHE A 56 10.15 -18.43 0.76
CA PHE A 56 9.57 -17.48 -0.19
C PHE A 56 8.07 -17.29 0.05
N ASN A 57 7.31 -18.38 0.20
CA ASN A 57 5.87 -18.28 0.46
C ASN A 57 5.56 -17.62 1.81
N ILE A 58 6.36 -17.89 2.85
CA ILE A 58 6.22 -17.26 4.17
C ILE A 58 6.44 -15.74 4.08
N GLN A 59 7.56 -15.30 3.49
CA GLN A 59 7.87 -13.87 3.41
C GLN A 59 6.91 -13.13 2.48
N ARG A 60 6.46 -13.78 1.40
CA ARG A 60 5.39 -13.24 0.55
C ARG A 60 4.12 -12.98 1.35
N GLN A 61 3.69 -13.93 2.18
CA GLN A 61 2.50 -13.75 3.02
C GLN A 61 2.70 -12.61 4.02
N HIS A 62 3.86 -12.53 4.68
CA HIS A 62 4.17 -11.42 5.57
C HIS A 62 4.10 -10.06 4.87
N PHE A 63 4.63 -9.97 3.65
CA PHE A 63 4.62 -8.73 2.88
C PHE A 63 3.20 -8.29 2.49
N ILE A 64 2.36 -9.23 2.02
CA ILE A 64 0.97 -8.93 1.68
C ILE A 64 0.16 -8.56 2.93
N THR A 65 0.34 -9.29 4.04
CA THR A 65 -0.30 -8.94 5.32
C THR A 65 0.11 -7.56 5.81
N LEU A 66 1.38 -7.16 5.66
CA LEU A 66 1.83 -5.81 5.99
C LEU A 66 1.09 -4.74 5.18
N ILE A 67 0.83 -4.97 3.89
CA ILE A 67 0.04 -4.04 3.06
C ILE A 67 -1.42 -3.99 3.54
N ASP A 68 -2.03 -5.12 3.87
CA ASP A 68 -3.40 -5.17 4.41
C ASP A 68 -3.52 -4.41 5.72
N ASP A 69 -2.53 -4.54 6.61
CA ASP A 69 -2.50 -3.83 7.89
C ASP A 69 -2.25 -2.33 7.73
N LEU A 70 -1.40 -1.92 6.78
CA LEU A 70 -1.24 -0.52 6.38
C LEU A 70 -2.54 0.07 5.83
N ASP A 71 -3.21 -0.64 4.92
CA ASP A 71 -4.48 -0.19 4.33
C ASP A 71 -5.56 -0.03 5.41
N LYS A 72 -5.63 -0.98 6.36
CA LYS A 72 -6.53 -0.91 7.52
C LYS A 72 -6.23 0.29 8.42
N LEU A 73 -4.96 0.55 8.73
CA LEU A 73 -4.54 1.70 9.53
C LEU A 73 -4.99 3.02 8.85
N LEU A 74 -4.73 3.14 7.56
CA LEU A 74 -5.02 4.36 6.79
C LEU A 74 -6.52 4.56 6.57
N ALA A 75 -7.32 3.50 6.59
CA ALA A 75 -8.78 3.59 6.50
C ALA A 75 -9.41 4.33 7.70
N THR A 76 -8.68 4.51 8.81
CA THR A 76 -9.19 5.16 10.02
C THR A 76 -9.25 6.68 9.93
N ARG A 77 -8.64 7.29 8.90
CA ARG A 77 -8.59 8.74 8.71
C ARG A 77 -8.81 9.14 7.26
N LYS A 78 -9.70 10.10 7.04
CA LYS A 78 -10.11 10.56 5.70
C LYS A 78 -8.94 11.11 4.88
N ASP A 79 -7.95 11.69 5.55
CA ASP A 79 -6.74 12.26 4.94
C ASP A 79 -5.90 11.23 4.17
N PHE A 80 -6.04 9.95 4.53
CA PHE A 80 -5.27 8.84 3.96
C PHE A 80 -6.14 7.89 3.12
N MET A 81 -7.26 8.36 2.56
CA MET A 81 -8.18 7.53 1.78
C MET A 81 -8.23 7.94 0.31
N LEU A 82 -8.21 6.95 -0.59
CA LEU A 82 -8.39 7.18 -2.03
C LEU A 82 -9.81 7.62 -2.39
N GLY A 83 -10.82 7.18 -1.62
CA GLY A 83 -12.23 7.43 -1.96
C GLY A 83 -12.63 8.90 -1.99
N PRO A 84 -12.32 9.71 -0.96
CA PRO A 84 -12.51 11.16 -1.02
C PRO A 84 -11.89 11.81 -2.25
N TRP A 85 -10.64 11.48 -2.58
CA TRP A 85 -9.92 12.00 -3.76
C TRP A 85 -10.66 11.71 -5.08
N VAL A 86 -10.99 10.44 -5.32
CA VAL A 86 -11.70 10.01 -6.54
C VAL A 86 -13.11 10.62 -6.60
N ASN A 87 -13.81 10.66 -5.46
CA ASN A 87 -15.15 11.18 -5.40
C ASN A 87 -15.21 12.69 -5.63
N ASP A 88 -14.24 13.45 -5.11
CA ASP A 88 -14.17 14.88 -5.36
C ASP A 88 -13.86 15.16 -6.84
N ALA A 89 -12.98 14.40 -7.49
CA ALA A 89 -12.78 14.48 -8.93
C ALA A 89 -14.06 14.26 -9.74
N ARG A 90 -14.87 13.25 -9.39
CA ARG A 90 -16.17 13.02 -10.02
C ARG A 90 -17.15 14.18 -9.82
N LYS A 91 -17.12 14.90 -8.71
CA LYS A 91 -18.05 16.04 -8.49
C LYS A 91 -17.84 17.19 -9.47
N TRP A 92 -16.66 17.30 -10.08
CA TRP A 92 -16.39 18.31 -11.10
C TRP A 92 -17.08 18.00 -12.45
N GLY A 93 -17.49 16.75 -12.69
CA GLY A 93 -18.13 16.35 -13.95
C GLY A 93 -19.65 16.58 -13.92
N THR A 94 -20.20 17.07 -15.02
CA THR A 94 -21.64 17.36 -15.18
C THR A 94 -22.41 16.21 -15.83
N SER A 95 -21.73 15.36 -16.60
CA SER A 95 -22.29 14.17 -17.25
C SER A 95 -21.65 12.86 -16.74
N PRO A 96 -22.28 11.69 -16.93
CA PRO A 96 -21.65 10.41 -16.59
C PRO A 96 -20.26 10.21 -17.22
N ASP A 97 -20.09 10.64 -18.47
CA ASP A 97 -18.82 10.51 -19.20
C ASP A 97 -17.74 11.43 -18.62
N GLU A 98 -18.08 12.68 -18.28
CA GLU A 98 -17.15 13.60 -17.61
C GLU A 98 -16.74 13.08 -16.23
N LYS A 99 -17.68 12.52 -15.47
CA LYS A 99 -17.39 11.92 -14.15
C LYS A 99 -16.43 10.74 -14.27
N ALA A 100 -16.61 9.89 -15.28
CA ALA A 100 -15.71 8.78 -15.55
C ALA A 100 -14.32 9.27 -15.99
N LEU A 101 -14.26 10.31 -16.83
CA LEU A 101 -13.00 10.93 -17.25
C LEU A 101 -12.23 11.53 -16.06
N TYR A 102 -12.89 12.25 -15.17
CA TYR A 102 -12.21 12.83 -14.00
C TYR A 102 -11.79 11.80 -12.97
N GLU A 103 -12.52 10.70 -12.80
CA GLU A 103 -12.03 9.56 -12.03
C GLU A 103 -10.77 8.96 -12.65
N MET A 104 -10.76 8.75 -13.97
CA MET A 104 -9.60 8.23 -14.68
C MET A 104 -8.38 9.15 -14.47
N ASN A 105 -8.55 10.46 -14.67
CA ASN A 105 -7.49 11.45 -14.46
C ASN A 105 -6.99 11.45 -13.01
N ALA A 106 -7.89 11.37 -12.03
CA ALA A 106 -7.54 11.36 -10.62
C ALA A 106 -6.73 10.11 -10.22
N LYS A 107 -7.07 8.95 -10.79
CA LYS A 107 -6.32 7.70 -10.59
C LYS A 107 -4.97 7.75 -11.30
N ASP A 108 -4.97 8.18 -12.56
CA ASP A 108 -3.77 8.28 -13.38
C ASP A 108 -2.72 9.17 -12.70
N LEU A 109 -3.13 10.36 -12.26
CA LEU A 109 -2.24 11.33 -11.62
C LEU A 109 -1.47 10.75 -10.43
N VAL A 110 -2.10 9.91 -9.60
CA VAL A 110 -1.45 9.32 -8.39
C VAL A 110 -0.80 7.97 -8.65
N THR A 111 -0.76 7.51 -9.91
CA THR A 111 -0.16 6.23 -10.32
C THR A 111 0.74 6.40 -11.54
N LEU A 112 0.22 6.27 -12.77
CA LEU A 112 0.99 6.23 -14.01
C LEU A 112 1.43 7.61 -14.52
N TRP A 113 0.74 8.68 -14.10
CA TRP A 113 0.99 10.06 -14.52
C TRP A 113 0.86 10.25 -16.05
N GLY A 114 0.25 9.29 -16.75
CA GLY A 114 0.21 9.17 -18.20
C GLY A 114 -0.21 7.76 -18.62
N ASP A 115 -0.02 7.43 -19.90
CA ASP A 115 -0.42 6.11 -20.41
C ASP A 115 0.42 4.95 -19.83
N SER A 116 0.12 3.72 -20.26
CA SER A 116 0.82 2.50 -19.80
C SER A 116 2.33 2.48 -20.11
N LYS A 117 2.86 3.43 -20.88
CA LYS A 117 4.28 3.57 -21.22
C LYS A 117 4.90 4.83 -20.64
N SER A 118 4.16 5.57 -19.81
CA SER A 118 4.64 6.79 -19.16
C SER A 118 5.92 6.53 -18.37
N PRO A 119 7.01 7.29 -18.61
CA PRO A 119 8.22 7.20 -17.82
C PRO A 119 8.07 7.81 -16.42
N LEU A 120 6.94 8.46 -16.14
CA LEU A 120 6.62 9.11 -14.87
C LEU A 120 5.76 8.22 -13.95
N ASN A 121 5.71 6.92 -14.24
CA ASN A 121 5.06 5.92 -13.40
C ASN A 121 5.57 6.03 -11.95
N GLU A 122 4.63 6.06 -11.00
CA GLU A 122 4.80 6.25 -9.55
C GLU A 122 5.31 7.62 -9.08
N TYR A 123 5.44 8.61 -9.96
CA TYR A 123 5.99 9.92 -9.58
C TYR A 123 5.22 10.60 -8.44
N ALA A 124 3.88 10.58 -8.50
CA ALA A 124 3.02 11.17 -7.48
C ALA A 124 2.32 10.10 -6.62
N CYS A 125 2.98 8.98 -6.37
CA CYS A 125 2.47 7.88 -5.55
C CYS A 125 1.95 8.37 -4.18
N ARG A 126 0.98 7.63 -3.65
CA ARG A 126 0.36 7.91 -2.34
C ARG A 126 0.23 6.63 -1.54
N GLN A 127 0.41 6.72 -0.23
CA GLN A 127 0.05 5.65 0.69
C GLN A 127 -1.34 5.90 1.22
N TRP A 128 -2.34 5.54 0.42
CA TRP A 128 -3.76 5.70 0.75
C TRP A 128 -4.46 4.36 0.86
N SER A 129 -5.37 4.24 1.83
CA SER A 129 -6.34 3.16 1.91
C SER A 129 -7.18 3.13 0.62
N GLY A 130 -7.46 1.92 0.15
CA GLY A 130 -8.04 1.66 -1.16
C GLY A 130 -7.00 1.62 -2.28
N LEU A 131 -6.03 2.54 -2.31
CA LEU A 131 -4.94 2.49 -3.29
C LEU A 131 -3.94 1.38 -2.95
N LEU A 132 -3.59 1.22 -1.66
CA LEU A 132 -2.74 0.13 -1.20
C LEU A 132 -3.37 -1.24 -1.49
N SER A 133 -4.62 -1.46 -1.06
CA SER A 133 -5.29 -2.75 -1.24
C SER A 133 -5.66 -3.08 -2.68
N ASP A 134 -6.05 -2.09 -3.49
CA ASP A 134 -6.58 -2.33 -4.84
C ASP A 134 -5.58 -2.13 -5.98
N PHE A 135 -4.50 -1.38 -5.75
CA PHE A 135 -3.47 -1.15 -6.76
C PHE A 135 -2.14 -1.80 -6.35
N TYR A 136 -1.50 -1.31 -5.29
CA TYR A 136 -0.15 -1.74 -4.91
C TYR A 136 -0.08 -3.21 -4.48
N LYS A 137 -1.01 -3.68 -3.66
CA LYS A 137 -1.07 -5.09 -3.22
C LYS A 137 -1.19 -6.03 -4.40
N LEU A 138 -2.08 -5.71 -5.35
CA LEU A 138 -2.31 -6.56 -6.52
C LEU A 138 -1.09 -6.60 -7.44
N ARG A 139 -0.37 -5.49 -7.62
CA ARG A 139 0.92 -5.45 -8.35
C ARG A 139 1.96 -6.35 -7.70
N TRP A 140 2.12 -6.26 -6.38
CA TRP A 140 3.02 -7.16 -5.65
C TRP A 140 2.62 -8.63 -5.76
N MET A 141 1.31 -8.93 -5.69
CA MET A 141 0.82 -10.29 -5.87
C MET A 141 1.11 -10.84 -7.27
N LEU A 142 0.94 -10.03 -8.32
CA LEU A 142 1.30 -10.39 -9.70
C LEU A 142 2.79 -10.73 -9.80
N PHE A 143 3.65 -9.86 -9.27
CA PHE A 143 5.10 -10.07 -9.25
C PHE A 143 5.49 -11.35 -8.51
N PHE A 144 4.99 -11.52 -7.28
CA PHE A 144 5.29 -12.70 -6.48
C PHE A 144 4.74 -14.00 -7.07
N SER A 145 3.62 -13.93 -7.81
CA SER A 145 3.08 -15.10 -8.51
C SER A 145 4.03 -15.57 -9.61
N GLN A 146 4.55 -14.66 -10.42
CA GLN A 146 5.47 -15.01 -11.50
C GLN A 146 6.84 -15.49 -10.98
N LEU A 147 7.35 -14.88 -9.90
CA LEU A 147 8.55 -15.38 -9.22
C LEU A 147 8.32 -16.78 -8.63
N LYS A 148 7.16 -17.05 -8.05
CA LYS A 148 6.83 -18.39 -7.55
C LYS A 148 6.80 -19.41 -8.69
N GLU A 149 6.22 -19.03 -9.82
CA GLU A 149 6.14 -19.87 -11.01
C GLU A 149 7.53 -20.20 -11.56
N SER A 150 8.42 -19.20 -11.64
CA SER A 150 9.80 -19.41 -12.10
C SER A 150 10.57 -20.35 -11.17
N LEU A 151 10.37 -20.25 -9.84
CA LEU A 151 10.94 -21.21 -8.87
C LEU A 151 10.46 -22.64 -9.09
N ILE A 152 9.15 -22.84 -9.28
CA ILE A 152 8.55 -24.17 -9.48
C ILE A 152 9.03 -24.79 -10.80
N LYS A 153 9.02 -24.01 -11.88
CA LYS A 153 9.43 -24.45 -13.21
C LYS A 153 10.96 -24.50 -13.39
N LYS A 154 11.72 -23.97 -12.44
CA LYS A 154 13.19 -23.82 -12.50
C LYS A 154 13.64 -23.04 -13.75
N THR A 155 12.87 -22.02 -14.13
CA THR A 155 13.17 -21.12 -15.24
C THR A 155 13.60 -19.76 -14.71
N ASP A 156 14.25 -18.95 -15.54
CA ASP A 156 14.54 -17.57 -15.20
C ASP A 156 13.27 -16.71 -15.21
N PHE A 157 13.26 -15.67 -14.38
CA PHE A 157 12.19 -14.69 -14.35
C PHE A 157 12.37 -13.68 -15.50
N ASN A 158 11.37 -13.55 -16.35
CA ASN A 158 11.40 -12.62 -17.48
C ASN A 158 10.86 -11.24 -17.06
N LEU A 159 11.77 -10.35 -16.67
CA LEU A 159 11.43 -9.00 -16.22
C LEU A 159 10.73 -8.16 -17.30
N ASN A 160 11.16 -8.26 -18.55
CA ASN A 160 10.56 -7.49 -19.66
C ASN A 160 9.11 -7.89 -19.88
N ARG A 161 8.82 -9.20 -19.83
CA ARG A 161 7.45 -9.72 -19.91
C ARG A 161 6.61 -9.22 -18.74
N PHE A 162 7.12 -9.31 -17.51
CA PHE A 162 6.41 -8.80 -16.34
C PHE A 162 6.11 -7.30 -16.46
N ASN A 163 7.08 -6.49 -16.87
CA ASN A 163 6.91 -5.04 -17.03
C ASN A 163 5.81 -4.69 -18.04
N ASN A 164 5.70 -5.43 -19.15
CA ASN A 164 4.63 -5.25 -20.12
C ASN A 164 3.26 -5.66 -19.56
N GLU A 165 3.19 -6.81 -18.89
CA GLU A 165 1.94 -7.32 -18.32
C GLU A 165 1.42 -6.43 -17.19
N VAL A 166 2.30 -5.98 -16.30
CA VAL A 166 1.91 -5.13 -15.16
C VAL A 166 1.48 -3.74 -15.64
N SER A 167 2.13 -3.14 -16.64
CA SER A 167 1.76 -1.81 -17.12
C SER A 167 0.41 -1.81 -17.86
N GLU A 168 0.10 -2.86 -18.62
CA GLU A 168 -1.23 -3.05 -19.21
C GLU A 168 -2.31 -3.24 -18.15
N TRP A 169 -1.99 -3.98 -17.08
CA TRP A 169 -2.89 -4.17 -15.95
C TRP A 169 -3.12 -2.86 -15.19
N GLU A 170 -2.07 -2.08 -14.95
CA GLU A 170 -2.13 -0.77 -14.28
C GLU A 170 -3.04 0.18 -15.06
N TRP A 171 -2.90 0.23 -16.39
CA TRP A 171 -3.74 1.09 -17.23
C TRP A 171 -5.20 0.63 -17.30
N LYS A 172 -5.45 -0.68 -17.26
CA LYS A 172 -6.82 -1.21 -17.09
C LYS A 172 -7.40 -0.81 -15.74
N TRP A 173 -6.60 -0.80 -14.68
CA TRP A 173 -7.04 -0.34 -13.36
C TRP A 173 -7.41 1.15 -13.36
N VAL A 174 -6.57 2.00 -13.96
CA VAL A 174 -6.82 3.46 -14.08
C VAL A 174 -8.14 3.74 -14.78
N LYS A 175 -8.41 3.07 -15.91
CA LYS A 175 -9.64 3.27 -16.70
C LYS A 175 -10.89 2.62 -16.09
N LYS A 176 -10.72 1.70 -15.13
CA LYS A 176 -11.85 0.98 -14.55
C LYS A 176 -12.56 1.86 -13.52
N ARG A 177 -13.83 2.17 -13.77
CA ARG A 177 -14.71 2.82 -12.78
C ARG A 177 -14.87 1.92 -11.55
N LYS A 178 -14.66 2.47 -10.35
CA LYS A 178 -14.84 1.75 -9.07
C LYS A 178 -15.22 2.69 -7.93
N ASP A 179 -16.19 2.31 -7.10
CA ASP A 179 -16.47 3.04 -5.87
C ASP A 179 -15.50 2.65 -4.76
N TYR A 180 -15.04 3.66 -4.04
CA TYR A 180 -14.19 3.51 -2.85
C TYR A 180 -14.92 4.09 -1.63
N PRO A 181 -14.63 3.60 -0.42
CA PRO A 181 -15.23 4.13 0.79
C PRO A 181 -15.00 5.65 0.95
N LEU A 182 -16.05 6.38 1.31
CA LEU A 182 -15.97 7.84 1.57
C LEU A 182 -15.86 8.18 3.05
N ASN A 183 -16.24 7.23 3.90
CA ASN A 183 -16.20 7.34 5.35
C ASN A 183 -15.10 6.44 5.90
N THR A 184 -14.49 6.88 6.99
CA THR A 184 -13.46 6.12 7.70
C THR A 184 -14.01 4.82 8.27
N SER A 185 -13.14 3.84 8.49
CA SER A 185 -13.47 2.57 9.12
C SER A 185 -12.51 2.29 10.28
N GLY A 186 -13.06 1.92 11.44
CA GLY A 186 -12.29 1.66 12.66
C GLY A 186 -11.92 2.92 13.44
N ASN A 187 -11.26 2.73 14.58
CA ASN A 187 -10.75 3.79 15.45
C ASN A 187 -9.25 3.99 15.21
N SER A 188 -8.82 5.23 14.97
CA SER A 188 -7.43 5.60 14.66
C SER A 188 -6.46 5.19 15.77
N ILE A 189 -6.77 5.55 17.02
CA ILE A 189 -5.94 5.26 18.19
C ILE A 189 -5.84 3.75 18.45
N GLU A 190 -6.98 3.05 18.50
CA GLU A 190 -7.01 1.61 18.76
C GLU A 190 -6.26 0.83 17.67
N THR A 191 -6.42 1.24 16.41
CA THR A 191 -5.74 0.59 15.28
C THR A 191 -4.23 0.84 15.33
N ALA A 192 -3.79 2.07 15.64
CA ALA A 192 -2.38 2.38 15.80
C ALA A 192 -1.73 1.57 16.95
N ILE A 193 -2.42 1.44 18.08
CA ILE A 193 -1.98 0.60 19.21
C ILE A 193 -1.88 -0.87 18.78
N ALA A 194 -2.87 -1.39 18.06
CA ALA A 194 -2.84 -2.76 17.57
C ALA A 194 -1.66 -2.99 16.60
N MET A 195 -1.37 -2.04 15.71
CA MET A 195 -0.21 -2.10 14.83
C MET A 195 1.11 -2.07 15.60
N HIS A 196 1.20 -1.21 16.62
CA HIS A 196 2.37 -1.16 17.50
C HIS A 196 2.60 -2.49 18.19
N GLN A 197 1.59 -3.07 18.84
CA GLN A 197 1.69 -4.36 19.50
C GLN A 197 2.12 -5.47 18.54
N LYS A 198 1.57 -5.50 17.33
CA LYS A 198 1.87 -6.52 16.31
C LYS A 198 3.30 -6.40 15.77
N TYR A 199 3.76 -5.19 15.48
CA TYR A 199 4.97 -4.98 14.69
C TYR A 199 6.18 -4.52 15.50
N ARG A 200 6.00 -3.90 16.67
CA ARG A 200 7.10 -3.20 17.36
C ARG A 200 8.30 -4.10 17.65
N LYS A 201 8.07 -5.34 18.09
CA LYS A 201 9.13 -6.32 18.34
C LYS A 201 9.77 -6.82 17.04
N LEU A 202 8.94 -7.12 16.04
CA LEU A 202 9.38 -7.61 14.72
C LEU A 202 10.30 -6.59 14.03
N ILE A 203 9.91 -5.31 14.06
CA ILE A 203 10.68 -4.22 13.47
C ILE A 203 11.99 -4.02 14.24
N GLY A 204 11.95 -4.06 15.57
CA GLY A 204 13.16 -3.95 16.40
C GLY A 204 14.20 -5.02 16.08
N GLN A 205 13.75 -6.27 15.86
CA GLN A 205 14.63 -7.39 15.51
C GLN A 205 15.17 -7.34 14.08
N ALA A 206 14.51 -6.61 13.17
CA ALA A 206 14.90 -6.53 11.77
C ALA A 206 15.91 -5.42 11.47
N HIS A 207 16.18 -4.54 12.44
CA HIS A 207 17.11 -3.41 12.34
C HIS A 207 18.34 -3.54 13.27
N GLN A 208 18.45 -4.64 14.01
CA GLN A 208 19.69 -5.06 14.66
C GLN A 208 20.53 -5.87 13.69
#